data_AF-M1C0K3-F1
#
_entry.id   AF-M1C0K3-F1
#
_cell.length_a   1.000
_cell.length_b   1.000
_cell.length_c   1.000
_cell.angle_alpha   90.00
_cell.angle_beta   90.00
_cell.angle_gamma   90.00
#
_symmetry.space_group_name_H-M   'P 1'
#
loop_
_entity.id
_entity.type
_entity.pdbx_description
1 polymer ?
#
loop_
_entity_poly.entity_id
_entity_poly.type
_entity_poly.pdbx_seq_one_letter_code
_entity_poly.pdbx_strand_id
1 'polypeptide(L)' 'MNIPLSMLEGRLPEISAALEKEANKENGSNASLFVICRRGNDSQVAVELLHKLGFTSAKDIIGGLESWTHNVDPKFPTY' A
#
# COMPACT_ATOMS: atom_id res chain seq x y z
N MET A 1 4.24 -5.32 -3.24
CA MET A 1 3.37 -6.51 -3.40
C MET A 1 2.12 -6.10 -4.18
N ASN A 2 1.55 -6.97 -5.02
CA ASN A 2 0.28 -6.70 -5.72
C ASN A 2 -0.81 -7.62 -5.15
N ILE A 3 -1.83 -7.03 -4.53
CA ILE A 3 -2.94 -7.75 -3.90
C ILE A 3 -4.26 -7.13 -4.39
N PRO A 4 -5.09 -7.89 -5.13
CA PRO A 4 -6.46 -7.48 -5.43
C PRO A 4 -7.27 -7.22 -4.15
N LEU A 5 -8.05 -6.14 -4.14
CA LEU A 5 -8.80 -5.69 -2.96
C LEU A 5 -9.69 -6.80 -2.36
N SER A 6 -10.33 -7.61 -3.22
CA SER A 6 -11.19 -8.72 -2.80
C SER A 6 -10.48 -9.83 -2.03
N MET A 7 -9.14 -9.91 -2.11
CA MET A 7 -8.33 -10.90 -1.44
C MET A 7 -7.54 -10.33 -0.26
N LEU A 8 -7.72 -9.05 0.07
CA LEU A 8 -6.90 -8.34 1.06
C LEU A 8 -6.92 -9.02 2.43
N GLU A 9 -8.10 -9.37 2.94
CA GLU A 9 -8.26 -10.02 4.25
C GLU A 9 -7.57 -11.39 4.30
N GLY A 10 -7.68 -12.19 3.24
CA GLY A 10 -7.02 -13.49 3.15
C GLY A 10 -5.49 -13.41 3.04
N ARG A 11 -4.95 -12.22 2.78
CA ARG A 11 -3.52 -11.98 2.53
C ARG A 11 -2.84 -11.22 3.68
N LEU A 12 -3.53 -10.94 4.77
CA LEU A 12 -2.96 -10.26 5.95
C LEU A 12 -1.70 -10.93 6.51
N PRO A 13 -1.59 -12.28 6.59
CA PRO A 13 -0.37 -12.91 7.09
C PRO A 13 0.87 -12.55 6.26
N GLU A 14 0.71 -12.39 4.94
CA GLU A 14 1.81 -11.98 4.07
C GLU A 14 2.18 -10.51 4.28
N ILE A 15 1.20 -9.63 4.49
CA ILE A 15 1.42 -8.21 4.77
C ILE A 15 2.19 -8.05 6.09
N SER A 16 1.78 -8.75 7.16
CA SER A 16 2.45 -8.72 8.45
C SER A 16 3.89 -9.21 8.35
N ALA A 17 4.12 -10.36 7.70
CA ALA A 17 5.46 -10.91 7.53
C ALA A 17 6.38 -9.98 6.72
N ALA A 18 5.84 -9.31 5.70
CA ALA A 18 6.59 -8.32 4.94
C ALA A 18 6.97 -7.09 5.78
N LEU A 19 6.04 -6.59 6.60
CA LEU A 19 6.29 -5.45 7.49
C LEU A 19 7.32 -5.77 8.57
N GLU A 20 7.23 -6.93 9.21
CA GLU A 20 8.21 -7.39 10.20
C GLU A 20 9.61 -7.52 9.58
N LYS A 21 9.69 -8.08 8.36
CA LYS A 21 10.95 -8.19 7.62
C LYS A 21 11.57 -6.82 7.33
N GLU A 22 10.76 -5.83 6.94
CA GLU A 22 11.25 -4.47 6.69
C GLU A 22 11.64 -3.75 7.99
N ALA A 23 10.88 -3.94 9.08
CA ALA A 23 11.17 -3.34 10.38
C ALA A 23 12.48 -3.87 11.00
N ASN A 24 12.83 -5.12 10.72
CA ASN A 24 14.05 -5.76 11.21
C ASN A 24 15.31 -5.45 10.38
N LYS A 25 15.22 -4.60 9.34
CA LYS A 25 16.43 -4.16 8.61
C LYS A 25 17.24 -3.19 9.47
N GLU A 26 18.56 -3.39 9.51
CA GLU A 26 19.52 -2.68 10.38
C GLU A 26 19.55 -1.15 10.23
N ASN A 27 18.87 -0.57 9.23
CA ASN A 27 18.85 0.87 8.97
C ASN A 27 17.88 1.69 9.84
N GLY A 28 17.33 1.12 10.91
CA GLY A 28 16.62 1.87 11.98
C GLY A 28 15.35 2.61 11.56
N SER A 29 14.83 2.40 10.35
CA SER A 29 13.59 3.01 9.88
C SER A 29 12.41 2.12 10.22
N ASN A 30 11.44 2.63 10.99
CA ASN A 30 10.17 1.93 11.20
C ASN A 30 9.49 1.64 9.84
N ALA A 31 9.10 0.38 9.63
CA ALA A 31 8.36 -0.01 8.43
C ALA A 31 7.04 0.77 8.36
N SER A 32 6.78 1.36 7.19
CA SER A 32 5.54 2.10 6.91
C SER A 32 4.77 1.39 5.79
N LEU A 33 3.45 1.24 5.97
CA LEU A 33 2.58 0.61 4.99
C LEU A 33 1.92 1.68 4.10
N PHE A 34 2.23 1.64 2.81
CA PHE A 34 1.58 2.46 1.80
C PHE A 34 0.82 1.59 0.80
N VAL A 35 -0.39 2.01 0.44
CA VAL A 35 -1.26 1.33 -0.51
C VAL A 35 -1.47 2.22 -1.73
N ILE A 36 -1.41 1.64 -2.92
CA ILE A 36 -1.62 2.37 -4.17
C ILE A 36 -2.44 1.52 -5.12
N CYS A 37 -3.41 2.15 -5.79
CA CYS A 37 -4.15 1.56 -6.91
C CYS A 37 -4.02 2.48 -8.15
N ARG A 38 -4.81 2.23 -9.20
CA ARG A 38 -4.75 3.02 -10.44
C ARG A 38 -5.04 4.50 -10.21
N ARG A 39 -6.13 4.82 -9.49
CA ARG A 39 -6.71 6.18 -9.36
C ARG A 39 -6.84 6.67 -7.92
N GLY A 40 -6.46 5.87 -6.94
CA GLY A 40 -6.61 6.17 -5.51
C GLY A 40 -7.92 5.71 -4.87
N ASN A 41 -8.88 5.17 -5.63
CA ASN A 41 -10.20 4.78 -5.08
C ASN A 41 -10.12 3.51 -4.24
N ASP A 42 -9.70 2.40 -4.85
CA ASP A 42 -9.62 1.10 -4.15
C ASP A 42 -8.60 1.11 -3.01
N SER A 43 -7.55 1.94 -3.11
CA SER A 43 -6.55 2.06 -2.06
C SER A 43 -7.11 2.74 -0.81
N GLN A 44 -8.07 3.67 -0.92
CA GLN A 44 -8.77 4.22 0.24
C GLN A 44 -9.58 3.14 0.95
N VAL A 45 -10.36 2.35 0.19
CA VAL A 45 -11.14 1.23 0.75
C VAL A 45 -10.21 0.20 1.41
N ALA A 46 -9.08 -0.11 0.79
CA ALA A 46 -8.07 -1.00 1.36
C ALA A 46 -7.51 -0.47 2.68
N VAL A 47 -7.19 0.83 2.77
CA VAL A 47 -6.68 1.46 3.99
C VAL A 47 -7.73 1.44 5.11
N GLU A 48 -8.99 1.74 4.81
CA GLU A 48 -10.07 1.63 5.80
C GLU A 48 -10.21 0.20 6.36
N LEU A 49 -10.12 -0.80 5.49
CA LEU A 49 -10.15 -2.21 5.90
C LEU A 49 -8.92 -2.57 6.76
N LEU A 50 -7.73 -2.17 6.32
CA LEU A 50 -6.48 -2.37 7.04
C LEU A 50 -6.51 -1.72 8.43
N HIS A 51 -7.08 -0.52 8.56
CA HIS A 51 -7.28 0.15 9.85
C HIS A 51 -8.17 -0.68 10.79
N LYS A 52 -9.30 -1.20 10.29
CA LYS A 52 -10.20 -2.08 11.07
C LYS A 52 -9.51 -3.37 11.53
N LEU A 53 -8.47 -3.79 10.82
CA LEU A 53 -7.69 -5.00 11.09
C LEU A 53 -6.40 -4.72 11.90
N GLY A 54 -6.20 -3.48 12.36
CA GLY A 54 -5.12 -3.10 13.27
C GLY A 54 -3.91 -2.41 12.62
N PHE A 55 -3.88 -2.24 11.31
CA PHE A 55 -2.82 -1.53 10.59
C PHE A 55 -3.10 -0.02 10.55
N THR A 56 -3.22 0.62 11.71
CA THR A 56 -3.71 2.01 11.86
C THR A 56 -2.81 3.08 11.23
N SER A 57 -1.55 2.77 10.93
CA SER A 57 -0.61 3.66 10.27
C SER A 57 -0.62 3.55 8.74
N ALA A 58 -1.44 2.65 8.17
CA ALA A 58 -1.55 2.48 6.73
C ALA A 58 -2.05 3.76 6.06
N LYS A 59 -1.44 4.12 4.93
CA LYS A 59 -1.80 5.31 4.14
C LYS A 59 -1.95 4.95 2.67
N ASP A 60 -2.84 5.62 1.97
CA ASP A 60 -2.93 5.49 0.52
C ASP A 60 -2.21 6.63 -0.20
N ILE A 61 -1.87 6.41 -1.46
CA ILE A 61 -1.31 7.43 -2.34
C ILE A 61 -2.45 8.10 -3.12
N ILE A 62 -2.67 9.38 -2.84
CA ILE A 62 -3.72 10.18 -3.44
C ILE A 62 -3.56 10.24 -4.96
N GLY A 63 -4.65 9.91 -5.67
CA GLY A 63 -4.69 9.89 -7.14
C GLY A 63 -4.01 8.68 -7.80
N GLY A 64 -3.45 7.76 -7.00
CA GLY A 64 -2.91 6.50 -7.47
C GLY A 64 -1.75 6.62 -8.47
N LEU A 65 -1.57 5.57 -9.27
CA LEU A 65 -0.54 5.50 -10.31
C LEU A 65 -0.74 6.55 -11.42
N GLU A 66 -1.98 6.99 -11.69
CA GLU A 66 -2.24 8.07 -12.65
C GLU A 66 -1.60 9.38 -12.18
N SER A 67 -1.83 9.77 -10.91
CA SER A 67 -1.20 10.95 -10.31
C SER A 67 0.33 10.81 -10.21
N TRP A 68 0.82 9.61 -9.86
CA TRP A 68 2.26 9.34 -9.86
C TRP A 68 2.88 9.55 -11.24
N THR A 69 2.24 9.05 -12.30
CA THR A 69 2.72 9.22 -13.67
C THR A 69 2.77 10.70 -14.04
N HIS A 70 1.74 11.47 -13.69
CA HIS A 70 1.70 12.89 -14.02
C HIS A 70 2.74 13.72 -13.24
N ASN A 71 2.88 13.46 -11.94
CA ASN A 71 3.57 14.35 -11.02
C ASN A 71 5.00 13.92 -10.64
N VAL A 72 5.33 12.64 -10.78
CA VAL A 72 6.59 12.06 -10.28
C VAL A 72 7.39 11.41 -11.39
N ASP A 73 6.79 10.50 -12.16
CA ASP A 73 7.47 9.80 -13.24
C ASP A 73 6.61 9.74 -14.52
N PRO A 74 6.74 10.71 -15.43
CA PRO A 74 6.01 10.72 -16.70
C PRO A 74 6.31 9.56 -17.64
N LYS A 75 7.36 8.76 -17.39
CA LYS A 75 7.65 7.55 -18.16
C LYS A 75 6.94 6.32 -17.58
N PHE A 76 6.31 6.45 -16.42
CA PHE A 76 5.57 5.36 -15.82
C PHE A 76 4.35 5.01 -16.69
N PRO A 77 4.08 3.73 -16.96
CA PRO A 77 3.01 3.38 -17.88
C PRO A 77 1.60 3.55 -17.30
N THR A 78 0.68 4.08 -18.11
CA THR A 78 -0.74 4.26 -17.80
C THR A 78 -1.60 3.33 -18.67
N TYR A 79 -1.53 2.03 -18.43
CA TYR A 79 -2.45 1.06 -19.04
C TYR A 79 -3.79 1.05 -18.29
#